data_AF-A0A7J8NHI6-F1
#
_entry.id   AF-A0A7J8NHI6-F1
#
_cell.length_a   1.000
_cell.length_b   1.000
_cell.length_c   1.000
_cell.angle_alpha   90.00
_cell.angle_beta   90.00
_cell.angle_gamma   90.00
#
_symmetry.space_group_name_H-M   'P 1'
#
loop_
_entity.id
_entity.type
_entity.pdbx_description
1 polymer ?
#
loop_
_entity_poly.entity_id
_entity_poly.type
_entity_poly.pdbx_seq_one_letter_code
_entity_poly.pdbx_strand_id
1 'polypeptide(L)'
;MVLEGALEAQKEETLRLEESHRAAFVALVDKERERSMLITKNRDLVANEAPKAKFAEGFMVFIEAIENEDLETVQSFDEKAMMNTILTMMNCDGGENGGNDVFKIGLNLEEKATMDAIVAAVNTGGSSGGDNGGFSGEYGKQT
;
A
#
# COMPACT_ATOMS: atom_id res chain seq x y z
N MET A 1 0.16 72.18 -8.01
CA MET A 1 -0.44 71.60 -6.79
C MET A 1 -1.59 70.62 -7.04
N VAL A 2 -2.81 71.00 -7.43
CA VAL A 2 -3.94 70.03 -7.53
C VAL A 2 -3.70 68.91 -8.55
N LEU A 3 -3.09 69.22 -9.70
CA LEU A 3 -2.78 68.23 -10.74
C LEU A 3 -1.59 67.30 -10.39
N GLU A 4 -0.63 67.77 -9.60
CA GLU A 4 0.52 66.95 -9.16
C GLU A 4 0.11 65.93 -8.11
N GLY A 5 -0.73 66.32 -7.14
CA GLY A 5 -1.25 65.39 -6.15
C GLY A 5 -2.13 64.29 -6.76
N ALA A 6 -2.92 64.61 -7.79
CA ALA A 6 -3.71 63.62 -8.51
C ALA A 6 -2.84 62.63 -9.30
N LEU A 7 -1.73 63.09 -9.89
CA LEU A 7 -0.78 62.24 -10.61
C LEU A 7 -0.01 61.30 -9.66
N GLU A 8 0.38 61.78 -8.48
CA GLU A 8 1.04 60.95 -7.46
C GLU A 8 0.12 59.87 -6.91
N ALA A 9 -1.14 60.22 -6.61
CA ALA A 9 -2.14 59.24 -6.15
C ALA A 9 -2.39 58.13 -7.19
N GLN A 10 -2.47 58.48 -8.47
CA GLN A 10 -2.64 57.50 -9.55
C GLN A 10 -1.44 56.54 -9.66
N LYS A 11 -0.21 57.06 -9.51
CA LYS A 11 1.00 56.24 -9.53
C LYS A 11 1.05 55.27 -8.34
N GLU A 12 0.69 55.75 -7.15
CA GLU A 12 0.62 54.91 -5.95
C GLU A 12 -0.44 53.81 -6.09
N GLU A 13 -1.62 54.12 -6.63
CA GLU A 13 -2.67 53.13 -6.89
C GLU A 13 -2.22 52.07 -7.91
N THR A 14 -1.54 52.50 -8.98
CA THR A 14 -1.01 51.59 -10.01
C THR A 14 0.03 50.64 -9.41
N LEU A 15 0.96 51.17 -8.61
CA LEU A 15 1.97 50.36 -7.91
C LEU A 15 1.33 49.36 -6.95
N ARG A 16 0.34 49.79 -6.17
CA ARG A 16 -0.40 48.88 -5.27
C ARG A 16 -1.10 47.76 -6.05
N LEU A 17 -1.71 48.09 -7.18
CA LEU A 17 -2.39 47.10 -8.00
C LEU A 17 -1.39 46.09 -8.59
N GLU A 18 -0.26 46.57 -9.12
CA GLU A 18 0.81 45.72 -9.66
C GLU A 18 1.37 44.77 -8.58
N GLU A 19 1.64 45.30 -7.38
CA GLU A 19 2.12 44.49 -6.27
C GLU A 19 1.08 43.45 -5.83
N SER A 20 -0.21 43.83 -5.78
CA SER A 20 -1.30 42.90 -5.47
C SER A 20 -1.42 41.80 -6.52
N HIS A 21 -1.22 42.12 -7.80
CA HIS A 21 -1.28 41.17 -8.89
C HIS A 21 -0.10 40.19 -8.84
N ARG A 22 1.10 40.70 -8.53
CA ARG A 22 2.28 39.85 -8.30
C ARG A 22 2.06 38.89 -7.12
N ALA A 23 1.52 39.39 -6.01
CA ALA A 23 1.21 38.56 -4.85
C ALA A 23 0.16 37.48 -5.17
N ALA A 24 -0.89 37.85 -5.91
CA ALA A 24 -1.92 36.92 -6.35
C ALA A 24 -1.36 35.84 -7.29
N PHE A 25 -0.46 36.21 -8.21
CA PHE A 25 0.20 35.27 -9.11
C PHE A 25 1.04 34.25 -8.35
N VAL A 26 1.85 34.70 -7.39
CA VAL A 26 2.65 33.80 -6.53
C VAL A 26 1.74 32.83 -5.76
N ALA A 27 0.68 33.35 -5.13
CA ALA A 27 -0.27 32.52 -4.40
C ALA A 27 -0.99 31.49 -5.29
N LEU A 28 -1.26 31.84 -6.56
CA LEU A 28 -1.87 30.93 -7.52
C LEU A 28 -0.90 29.78 -7.88
N VAL A 29 0.37 30.11 -8.16
CA VAL A 29 1.40 29.12 -8.48
C VAL A 29 1.59 28.14 -7.31
N ASP A 30 1.62 28.64 -6.07
CA ASP A 30 1.74 27.79 -4.88
C ASP A 30 0.55 26.84 -4.74
N LYS A 31 -0.68 27.32 -4.97
CA LYS A 31 -1.89 26.49 -4.98
C LYS A 31 -1.89 25.45 -6.09
N GLU A 32 -1.37 25.78 -7.27
CA GLU A 32 -1.26 24.83 -8.38
C GLU A 32 -0.25 23.72 -8.08
N ARG A 33 0.86 24.06 -7.42
CA ARG A 33 1.83 23.08 -6.91
C ARG A 33 1.21 22.17 -5.85
N GLU A 34 0.50 22.74 -4.88
CA GLU A 34 -0.20 21.96 -3.84
C GLU A 34 -1.24 21.02 -4.46
N ARG A 35 -2.06 21.51 -5.39
CA ARG A 35 -3.03 20.69 -6.12
C ARG A 35 -2.36 19.53 -6.85
N SER A 36 -1.21 19.78 -7.47
CA SER A 36 -0.46 18.73 -8.17
C SER A 36 0.04 17.65 -7.21
N MET A 37 0.55 18.04 -6.04
CA MET A 37 0.96 17.10 -4.99
C MET A 37 -0.23 16.26 -4.49
N LEU A 38 -1.38 16.90 -4.26
CA LEU A 38 -2.59 16.23 -3.80
C LEU A 38 -3.14 15.23 -4.82
N ILE A 39 -3.08 15.55 -6.12
CA ILE A 39 -3.49 14.61 -7.18
C ILE A 39 -2.62 13.35 -7.14
N THR A 40 -1.30 13.52 -7.03
CA THR A 40 -0.38 12.37 -6.92
C THR A 40 -0.68 11.54 -5.68
N LYS A 41 -0.80 12.19 -4.50
CA LYS A 41 -1.12 11.50 -3.24
C LYS A 41 -2.46 10.76 -3.31
N ASN A 42 -3.48 11.36 -3.92
CA ASN A 42 -4.78 10.72 -4.10
C ASN A 42 -4.67 9.49 -5.01
N ARG A 43 -3.91 9.59 -6.11
CA ARG A 43 -3.65 8.45 -7.00
C ARG A 43 -2.96 7.30 -6.27
N ASP A 44 -1.97 7.59 -5.44
CA ASP A 44 -1.24 6.59 -4.67
C ASP A 44 -2.14 5.92 -3.62
N LEU A 45 -3.00 6.69 -2.94
CA LEU A 45 -4.00 6.16 -2.00
C LEU A 45 -4.97 5.21 -2.70
N VAL A 46 -5.54 5.62 -3.84
CA VAL A 46 -6.47 4.80 -4.62
C VAL A 46 -5.78 3.54 -5.14
N ALA A 47 -4.53 3.65 -5.60
CA ALA A 47 -3.74 2.51 -6.06
C ALA A 47 -3.44 1.52 -4.93
N ASN A 48 -3.33 1.98 -3.68
CA ASN A 48 -3.15 1.13 -2.50
C ASN A 48 -4.47 0.52 -2.00
N GLU A 49 -5.60 1.21 -2.16
CA GLU A 49 -6.92 0.67 -1.78
C GLU A 49 -7.43 -0.43 -2.72
N ALA A 50 -7.22 -0.31 -4.04
CA ALA A 50 -7.77 -1.27 -4.99
C ALA A 50 -7.29 -2.73 -4.76
N PRO A 51 -6.00 -3.00 -4.46
CA PRO A 51 -5.55 -4.33 -4.07
C PRO A 51 -6.18 -4.84 -2.77
N LYS A 52 -6.47 -3.97 -1.79
CA LYS A 52 -7.12 -4.32 -0.52
C LYS A 52 -8.55 -4.80 -0.74
N ALA A 53 -9.30 -4.11 -1.59
CA ALA A 53 -10.66 -4.50 -1.95
C ALA A 53 -10.67 -5.87 -2.65
N LYS A 54 -9.78 -6.09 -3.62
CA LYS A 54 -9.66 -7.37 -4.34
C LYS A 54 -9.25 -8.52 -3.41
N PHE A 55 -8.35 -8.27 -2.46
CA PHE A 55 -7.99 -9.25 -1.45
C PHE A 55 -9.20 -9.68 -0.61
N ALA A 56 -9.98 -8.72 -0.11
CA ALA A 56 -11.16 -9.01 0.71
C ALA A 56 -12.24 -9.78 -0.09
N GLU A 57 -12.48 -9.39 -1.33
CA GLU A 57 -13.40 -10.08 -2.24
C GLU A 57 -12.95 -11.53 -2.51
N GLY A 58 -11.68 -11.73 -2.88
CA GLY A 58 -11.13 -13.07 -3.12
C GLY A 58 -11.16 -13.97 -1.88
N PHE A 59 -10.91 -13.40 -0.70
CA PHE A 59 -10.98 -14.13 0.56
C PHE A 59 -12.42 -14.53 0.91
N MET A 60 -13.39 -13.64 0.68
CA MET A 60 -14.81 -13.95 0.91
C MET A 60 -15.30 -15.10 0.02
N VAL A 61 -14.93 -15.09 -1.27
CA VAL A 61 -15.24 -16.18 -2.22
C VAL A 61 -14.63 -17.51 -1.76
N PHE A 62 -13.40 -17.48 -1.23
CA PHE A 62 -12.76 -18.69 -0.71
C PHE A 62 -13.48 -19.26 0.51
N ILE A 63 -13.88 -18.41 1.47
CA ILE A 63 -14.66 -18.86 2.65
C ILE A 63 -16.01 -19.43 2.22
N GLU A 64 -16.71 -18.77 1.30
CA GLU A 64 -17.99 -19.25 0.76
C GLU A 64 -17.84 -20.60 0.05
N ALA A 65 -16.74 -20.83 -0.68
CA ALA A 65 -16.46 -22.12 -1.31
C ALA A 65 -16.24 -23.24 -0.27
N ILE A 66 -15.57 -22.94 0.84
CA ILE A 66 -15.42 -23.90 1.96
C ILE A 66 -16.79 -24.24 2.56
N GLU A 67 -17.62 -23.22 2.83
CA GLU A 67 -18.94 -23.40 3.44
C GLU A 67 -19.88 -24.23 2.55
N ASN A 68 -19.73 -24.12 1.23
CA ASN A 68 -20.53 -24.84 0.25
C ASN A 68 -19.90 -26.17 -0.22
N GLU A 69 -18.79 -26.61 0.38
CA GLU A 69 -18.05 -27.82 -0.01
C GLU A 69 -17.60 -27.83 -1.49
N ASP A 70 -17.40 -26.65 -2.08
CA ASP A 70 -16.93 -26.49 -3.46
C ASP A 70 -15.40 -26.69 -3.55
N LEU A 71 -15.02 -27.97 -3.62
CA LEU A 71 -13.63 -28.41 -3.71
C LEU A 71 -12.89 -27.90 -4.96
N GLU A 72 -13.58 -27.61 -6.07
CA GLU A 72 -12.94 -27.10 -7.28
C GLU A 72 -12.46 -25.66 -7.05
N THR A 73 -13.34 -24.82 -6.50
CA THR A 73 -13.02 -23.42 -6.18
C THR A 73 -11.98 -23.32 -5.05
N VAL A 74 -12.08 -24.17 -4.02
CA VAL A 74 -11.10 -24.23 -2.91
C VAL A 74 -9.70 -24.62 -3.41
N GLN A 75 -9.58 -25.61 -4.30
CA GLN A 75 -8.27 -26.04 -4.83
C GLN A 75 -7.67 -25.05 -5.82
N SER A 76 -8.49 -24.22 -6.46
CA SER A 76 -8.04 -23.16 -7.36
C SER A 76 -7.49 -21.92 -6.64
N PHE A 77 -7.60 -21.88 -5.31
CA PHE A 77 -7.19 -20.73 -4.51
C PHE A 77 -5.66 -20.54 -4.50
N ASP A 78 -5.19 -19.38 -4.95
CA ASP A 78 -3.77 -19.04 -4.97
C ASP A 78 -3.33 -18.46 -3.62
N GLU A 79 -3.03 -19.35 -2.67
CA GLU A 79 -2.53 -19.00 -1.33
C GLU A 79 -1.26 -18.13 -1.39
N LYS A 80 -0.39 -18.37 -2.38
CA LYS A 80 0.87 -17.64 -2.52
C LYS A 80 0.62 -16.20 -2.99
N ALA A 81 -0.29 -16.00 -3.95
CA ALA A 81 -0.72 -14.66 -4.34
C ALA A 81 -1.39 -13.93 -3.18
N MET A 82 -2.21 -14.62 -2.38
CA MET A 82 -2.83 -14.05 -1.17
C MET A 82 -1.75 -13.60 -0.16
N MET A 83 -0.79 -14.46 0.16
CA MET A 83 0.26 -14.16 1.13
C MET A 83 1.17 -13.03 0.66
N ASN A 84 1.55 -13.00 -0.62
CA ASN A 84 2.29 -11.89 -1.21
C ASN A 84 1.54 -10.56 -1.14
N THR A 85 0.21 -10.60 -1.31
CA THR A 85 -0.65 -9.43 -1.20
C THR A 85 -0.65 -8.87 0.24
N ILE A 86 -0.76 -9.74 1.24
CA ILE A 86 -0.64 -9.38 2.67
C ILE A 86 0.75 -8.77 2.94
N LEU A 87 1.82 -9.42 2.49
CA LEU A 87 3.19 -8.93 2.66
C LEU A 87 3.39 -7.54 2.05
N THR A 88 2.82 -7.32 0.86
CA THR A 88 2.87 -6.03 0.17
C THR A 88 2.12 -4.96 0.96
N MET A 89 0.95 -5.29 1.51
CA MET A 89 0.19 -4.36 2.36
C MET A 89 0.91 -4.02 3.66
N MET A 90 1.66 -4.97 4.24
CA MET A 90 2.46 -4.76 5.45
C MET A 90 3.72 -3.93 5.18
N ASN A 91 4.33 -4.08 4.00
CA ASN A 91 5.57 -3.40 3.61
C ASN A 91 5.33 -2.09 2.84
N CYS A 92 4.08 -1.68 2.62
CA CYS A 92 3.76 -0.33 2.14
C CYS A 92 4.01 0.67 3.28
N ASP A 93 5.28 0.96 3.55
CA ASP A 93 5.69 2.12 4.32
C ASP A 93 5.08 3.36 3.67
N GLY A 94 4.18 4.00 4.42
CA GLY A 94 3.65 5.30 4.07
C GLY A 94 4.82 6.24 3.82
N GLY A 95 4.93 6.70 2.58
CA GLY A 95 5.97 7.63 2.16
C GLY A 95 6.11 8.79 3.16
N GLU A 96 7.37 9.17 3.39
CA GLU A 96 7.79 10.33 4.16
C GLU A 96 6.87 11.52 3.92
N ASN A 97 5.96 11.80 4.87
CA ASN A 97 5.67 13.14 5.36
C ASN A 97 4.53 13.12 6.39
N GLY A 98 4.94 13.32 7.65
CA GLY A 98 4.20 14.13 8.62
C GLY A 98 2.86 13.57 9.09
N GLY A 99 2.89 12.72 10.11
CA GLY A 99 1.71 12.39 10.89
C GLY A 99 1.87 11.07 11.60
N ASN A 100 2.22 11.14 12.89
CA ASN A 100 2.05 10.04 13.84
C ASN A 100 0.57 9.63 13.85
N ASP A 101 0.19 8.69 12.99
CA ASP A 101 -0.94 7.78 13.23
C ASP A 101 -0.73 6.49 12.42
N VAL A 102 0.42 5.89 12.71
CA VAL A 102 0.56 4.49 13.06
C VAL A 102 -0.72 3.64 12.88
N PHE A 103 -0.95 3.11 11.68
CA PHE A 103 -1.54 1.76 11.57
C PHE A 103 -0.43 0.74 11.90
N LYS A 104 0.05 0.76 13.15
CA LYS A 104 0.55 -0.48 13.75
C LYS A 104 -0.69 -1.33 13.84
N ILE A 105 -0.81 -2.36 13.01
CA ILE A 105 -1.47 -3.56 13.50
C ILE A 105 -0.67 -3.90 14.74
N GLY A 106 -1.27 -3.66 15.91
CA GLY A 106 -0.61 -3.78 17.20
C GLY A 106 -0.38 -5.25 17.48
N LEU A 107 0.53 -5.88 16.73
CA LEU A 107 0.92 -7.25 16.95
C LEU A 107 1.71 -7.28 18.25
N ASN A 108 1.23 -8.07 19.20
CA ASN A 108 1.98 -8.33 20.40
C ASN A 108 3.23 -9.18 20.06
N LEU A 109 4.14 -9.33 21.02
CA LEU A 109 5.43 -9.99 20.79
C LEU A 109 5.27 -11.45 20.32
N GLU A 110 4.19 -12.10 20.75
CA GLU A 110 3.86 -13.48 20.41
C GLU A 110 3.35 -13.58 18.97
N GLU A 111 2.41 -12.73 18.58
CA GLU A 111 1.88 -12.65 17.21
C GLU A 111 2.98 -12.34 16.18
N LYS A 112 3.95 -11.49 16.57
CA LYS A 112 5.13 -11.23 15.75
C LYS A 112 6.00 -12.49 15.59
N ALA A 113 6.27 -13.19 16.68
CA ALA A 113 7.09 -14.41 16.65
C ALA A 113 6.41 -15.54 15.85
N THR A 114 5.08 -15.66 15.94
CA THR A 114 4.30 -16.60 15.13
C THR A 114 4.39 -16.27 13.64
N MET A 115 4.32 -14.99 13.28
CA MET A 115 4.46 -14.54 11.89
C MET A 115 5.86 -14.81 11.35
N ASP A 116 6.91 -14.53 12.14
CA ASP A 116 8.30 -14.80 11.77
C ASP A 116 8.53 -16.32 11.54
N ALA A 117 7.88 -17.18 12.34
CA ALA A 117 7.93 -18.63 12.18
C ALA A 117 7.22 -19.11 10.90
N ILE A 118 6.08 -18.51 10.54
CA ILE A 118 5.34 -18.83 9.30
C ILE A 118 6.19 -18.43 8.09
N VAL A 119 6.76 -17.23 8.09
CA VAL A 119 7.65 -16.74 7.02
C VAL A 119 8.89 -17.62 6.90
N ALA A 120 9.47 -18.04 8.03
CA ALA A 120 10.61 -18.97 8.02
C ALA A 120 10.24 -20.33 7.42
N ALA A 121 9.11 -20.93 7.83
CA ALA A 121 8.65 -22.22 7.33
C ALA A 121 8.44 -22.20 5.80
N VAL A 122 7.78 -21.16 5.28
CA VAL A 122 7.52 -20.98 3.85
C VAL A 122 8.82 -20.80 3.06
N ASN A 123 9.79 -20.07 3.61
CA ASN A 123 11.10 -19.87 2.96
C ASN A 123 11.99 -21.12 3.05
N THR A 124 11.82 -21.97 4.06
CA THR A 124 12.56 -23.25 4.19
C THR A 124 11.96 -24.40 3.38
N GLY A 125 10.70 -24.29 2.93
CA GLY A 125 10.03 -25.29 2.10
C GLY A 125 10.59 -25.46 0.68
N GLY A 126 11.62 -24.68 0.30
CA GLY A 126 12.28 -24.74 -0.99
C GLY A 126 13.55 -25.59 -1.07
N SER A 127 13.91 -26.35 -0.04
CA SER A 127 15.11 -27.21 -0.07
C SER A 127 14.84 -28.63 0.43
N SER A 128 14.07 -29.40 -0.34
CA SER A 128 14.13 -30.86 -0.29
C SER A 128 15.26 -31.35 -1.21
N GLY A 129 16.49 -31.27 -0.71
CA GLY A 129 17.67 -31.88 -1.31
C GLY A 129 18.27 -32.95 -0.38
N GLY A 130 18.29 -34.20 -0.84
CA GLY A 130 18.93 -35.37 -0.21
C GLY A 130 17.89 -36.39 0.29
N ASP A 131 17.89 -37.68 -0.04
CA ASP A 131 18.89 -38.55 -0.64
C ASP A 131 18.24 -39.75 -1.35
N ASN A 132 18.94 -40.25 -2.37
CA ASN A 132 18.71 -41.56 -2.98
C ASN A 132 18.85 -42.68 -1.94
N GLY A 133 17.74 -43.29 -1.53
CA GLY A 133 17.71 -44.44 -0.63
C GLY A 133 16.86 -45.57 -1.20
N GLY A 134 17.45 -46.37 -2.10
CA GLY A 134 16.84 -47.62 -2.53
C GLY A 134 16.67 -48.57 -1.36
N PHE A 135 15.51 -49.21 -1.26
CA PHE A 135 15.32 -50.41 -0.44
C PHE A 135 14.86 -51.55 -1.34
N SER A 136 15.84 -52.22 -1.94
CA SER A 136 15.74 -53.63 -2.32
C SER A 136 15.79 -54.48 -1.05
N GLY A 137 14.81 -55.34 -0.83
CA GLY A 137 14.81 -56.29 0.29
C GLY A 137 13.57 -57.17 0.34
N GLU A 138 13.58 -58.26 -0.43
CA GLU A 138 12.86 -59.51 -0.14
C GLU A 138 13.11 -59.94 1.31
N TYR A 139 12.06 -60.35 2.06
CA TYR A 139 11.89 -61.50 2.97
C TYR A 139 10.41 -61.38 3.47
N GLY A 140 9.48 -62.33 3.43
CA GLY A 140 9.54 -63.76 3.68
C GLY A 140 8.63 -64.12 4.89
N LYS A 141 7.40 -64.59 4.60
CA LYS A 141 6.53 -65.55 5.34
C LYS A 141 5.88 -65.26 6.72
N GLN A 142 4.62 -65.79 6.77
CA GLN A 142 3.83 -66.36 7.87
C GLN A 142 3.23 -65.38 8.89
N THR A 143 1.95 -65.45 9.25
CA THR A 143 1.05 -66.62 9.46
C THR A 143 -0.32 -66.50 8.79
#